data_AF-A0A927C6D2-F1
#
_entry.id   AF-A0A927C6D2-F1
#
_cell.length_a   1.000
_cell.length_b   1.000
_cell.length_c   1.000
_cell.angle_alpha   90.00
_cell.angle_beta   90.00
_cell.angle_gamma   90.00
#
_symmetry.space_group_name_H-M   'P 1'
#
loop_
_entity.id
_entity.type
_entity.pdbx_description
1 polymer ?
#
loop_
_entity_poly.entity_id
_entity_poly.type
_entity_poly.pdbx_seq_one_letter_code
_entity_poly.pdbx_strand_id
1 'polypeptide(L)'
;MKFHWFLQGKCIVSLDAEAEIASLNRRLAIRKKRSRYGTSRLDKYRNEILALRKKGATLAALQMWLRDRRIKVEQSTISRWLKKNAQIQ
;
A
#
# COMPACT_ATOMS: atom_id res chain seq x y z
N MET A 1 -38.57 -50.68 22.30
CA MET A 1 -38.03 -51.14 21.00
C MET A 1 -38.09 -49.97 20.02
N LYS A 2 -37.03 -49.83 19.20
CA LYS A 2 -36.87 -49.18 17.87
C LYS A 2 -37.76 -47.97 17.48
N PHE A 3 -37.33 -46.96 16.72
CA PHE A 3 -36.12 -46.61 15.98
C PHE A 3 -36.43 -45.23 15.37
N HIS A 4 -35.40 -44.38 15.22
CA HIS A 4 -35.32 -43.28 14.23
C HIS A 4 -36.44 -42.21 14.31
N TRP A 5 -36.16 -40.92 14.13
CA TRP A 5 -35.72 -40.35 12.87
C TRP A 5 -34.98 -39.05 13.14
N PHE A 6 -33.68 -39.09 12.87
CA PHE A 6 -32.92 -37.93 12.43
C PHE A 6 -33.63 -37.37 11.18
N LEU A 7 -34.22 -36.18 11.28
CA LEU A 7 -34.66 -35.43 10.10
C LEU A 7 -33.77 -34.21 9.95
N GLN A 8 -32.93 -34.31 8.93
CA GLN A 8 -32.02 -33.31 8.45
C GLN A 8 -32.74 -31.98 8.21
N GLY A 9 -32.41 -30.98 9.03
CA GLY A 9 -32.48 -29.58 8.63
C GLY A 9 -31.26 -29.25 7.77
N LYS A 10 -31.30 -29.58 6.48
CA LYS A 10 -30.35 -29.07 5.49
C LYS A 10 -30.54 -27.55 5.38
N CYS A 11 -29.81 -26.79 6.19
CA CYS A 11 -29.64 -25.36 5.96
C CYS A 11 -28.61 -25.18 4.83
N ILE A 12 -29.13 -24.98 3.62
CA ILE A 12 -28.41 -24.70 2.38
C ILE A 12 -27.92 -23.24 2.37
N VAL A 13 -27.13 -22.84 3.37
CA VAL A 13 -26.22 -21.70 3.32
C VAL A 13 -25.33 -21.79 4.55
N SER A 14 -24.42 -22.75 4.56
CA SER A 14 -23.21 -22.59 5.36
C SER A 14 -22.36 -21.54 4.64
N LEU A 15 -22.77 -20.27 4.73
CA LEU A 15 -21.83 -19.17 4.73
C LEU A 15 -20.92 -19.49 5.91
N ASP A 16 -19.79 -20.12 5.61
CA ASP A 16 -18.75 -20.41 6.57
C ASP A 16 -18.28 -19.04 7.10
N ALA A 17 -18.96 -18.59 8.15
CA ALA A 17 -18.88 -17.23 8.64
C ALA A 17 -17.43 -16.91 9.03
N GLU A 18 -16.69 -17.93 9.46
CA GLU A 18 -15.26 -17.84 9.75
C GLU A 18 -14.43 -17.59 8.49
N ALA A 19 -14.68 -18.31 7.40
CA ALA A 19 -14.00 -18.07 6.11
C ALA A 19 -14.28 -16.66 5.56
N GLU A 20 -15.51 -16.17 5.71
CA GLU A 20 -15.87 -14.84 5.24
C GLU A 20 -15.21 -13.72 6.07
N ILE A 21 -15.22 -13.86 7.41
CA ILE A 21 -14.52 -12.96 8.34
C ILE A 21 -13.01 -12.98 8.07
N ALA A 22 -12.41 -14.14 7.80
CA ALA A 22 -11.00 -14.25 7.44
C ALA A 22 -10.68 -13.49 6.14
N SER A 23 -11.56 -13.60 5.12
CA SER A 23 -11.43 -12.85 3.87
C SER A 23 -11.54 -11.33 4.08
N LEU A 24 -12.44 -10.90 4.97
CA LEU A 24 -12.67 -9.50 5.30
C LEU A 24 -11.48 -8.93 6.05
N ASN A 25 -10.99 -9.63 7.08
CA ASN A 25 -9.80 -9.24 7.84
C ASN A 25 -8.56 -9.15 6.96
N ARG A 26 -8.37 -10.07 6.01
CA ARG A 26 -7.28 -10.02 5.03
C ARG A 26 -7.39 -8.76 4.14
N ARG A 27 -8.59 -8.44 3.64
CA ARG A 27 -8.83 -7.22 2.84
C ARG A 27 -8.59 -5.95 3.66
N LEU A 28 -9.04 -5.91 4.91
CA LEU A 28 -8.83 -4.80 5.84
C LEU A 28 -7.33 -4.62 6.17
N ALA A 29 -6.58 -5.69 6.36
CA ALA A 29 -5.14 -5.64 6.61
C ALA A 29 -4.37 -5.06 5.40
N ILE A 30 -4.72 -5.46 4.18
CA ILE A 30 -4.14 -4.91 2.95
C ILE A 30 -4.46 -3.41 2.82
N ARG A 31 -5.71 -3.01 3.10
CA ARG A 31 -6.13 -1.61 3.08
C ARG A 31 -5.41 -0.77 4.13
N LYS A 32 -5.29 -1.27 5.36
CA LYS A 32 -4.59 -0.61 6.46
C LYS A 32 -3.10 -0.45 6.16
N LYS A 33 -2.47 -1.44 5.52
CA LYS A 33 -1.07 -1.36 5.05
C LYS A 33 -0.88 -0.32 3.95
N ARG A 34 -1.84 -0.17 3.03
CA ARG A 34 -1.83 0.84 1.96
C ARG A 34 -2.15 2.26 2.47
N SER A 35 -3.04 2.39 3.46
CA SER A 35 -3.54 3.67 3.98
C SER A 35 -2.60 4.36 4.96
N ARG A 36 -1.73 3.62 5.67
CA ARG A 36 -0.85 4.19 6.70
C ARG A 36 0.11 5.26 6.19
N TYR A 37 0.37 5.31 4.89
CA TYR A 37 1.15 6.35 4.26
C TYR A 37 0.38 6.80 3.01
N GLY A 38 -0.20 7.99 3.05
CA GLY A 38 -0.76 8.63 1.85
C GLY A 38 0.29 8.70 0.74
N THR A 39 -0.15 8.86 -0.50
CA THR A 39 0.76 9.10 -1.63
C THR A 39 1.66 10.27 -1.28
N SER A 40 2.98 10.05 -1.35
CA SER A 40 3.95 11.10 -1.09
C SER A 40 3.73 12.21 -2.11
N ARG A 41 3.87 13.48 -1.70
CA ARG A 41 3.85 14.60 -2.65
C ARG A 41 4.93 14.46 -3.75
N LEU A 42 5.97 13.67 -3.48
CA LEU A 42 7.01 13.31 -4.45
C LEU A 42 6.51 12.31 -5.51
N ASP A 43 5.50 11.49 -5.20
CA ASP A 43 4.97 10.48 -6.14
C ASP A 43 4.38 11.15 -7.39
N LYS A 44 3.89 12.39 -7.26
CA LYS A 44 3.45 13.22 -8.40
C LYS A 44 4.56 13.46 -9.43
N TYR A 45 5.81 13.50 -8.99
CA TYR A 45 6.98 13.76 -9.85
C TYR A 45 7.94 12.56 -9.86
N ARG A 46 7.40 11.34 -9.70
CA ARG A 46 8.20 10.13 -9.53
C ARG A 46 9.18 9.93 -10.68
N ASN A 47 8.68 10.03 -11.90
CA ASN A 47 9.45 9.72 -13.10
C ASN A 47 10.57 10.76 -13.31
N GLU A 48 10.28 12.03 -13.04
CA GLU A 48 11.22 13.14 -13.17
C GLU A 48 12.32 13.05 -12.12
N ILE A 49 11.97 12.77 -10.85
CA ILE A 49 12.96 12.60 -9.77
C ILE A 49 13.90 11.42 -10.10
N LEU A 50 13.35 10.30 -10.58
CA LEU A 50 14.15 9.13 -10.97
C LEU A 50 15.04 9.42 -12.19
N ALA A 51 14.53 10.15 -13.19
CA ALA A 51 15.30 10.55 -14.36
C ALA A 51 16.46 11.49 -13.99
N LEU A 52 16.20 12.48 -13.13
CA LEU A 52 17.24 13.38 -12.60
C LEU A 52 18.28 12.61 -11.80
N ARG A 53 17.85 11.66 -10.96
CA ARG A 53 18.76 10.81 -10.20
C ARG A 53 19.62 9.91 -11.10
N LYS A 54 19.05 9.36 -12.17
CA LYS A 54 19.77 8.55 -13.17
C LYS A 54 20.83 9.36 -13.90
N LYS A 55 20.59 10.67 -14.10
CA LYS A 55 21.58 11.63 -14.65
C LYS A 55 22.64 12.09 -13.63
N GLY A 56 22.63 11.55 -12.40
CA GLY A 56 23.62 11.88 -11.37
C GLY A 56 23.27 13.09 -10.50
N ALA A 57 22.02 13.58 -10.52
CA ALA A 57 21.64 14.70 -9.66
C ALA A 57 21.82 14.39 -8.16
N THR A 58 22.40 15.35 -7.44
CA THR A 58 22.57 15.29 -5.98
C THR A 58 21.24 15.50 -5.26
N LEU A 59 21.17 15.11 -3.98
CA LEU A 59 19.95 15.30 -3.17
C LEU A 59 19.61 16.79 -2.99
N ALA A 60 20.63 17.65 -2.86
CA ALA A 60 20.46 19.10 -2.79
C ALA A 60 19.87 19.68 -4.08
N ALA A 61 20.34 19.21 -5.24
CA ALA A 61 19.79 19.63 -6.53
C ALA A 61 18.31 19.21 -6.67
N LEU A 62 17.96 17.99 -6.25
CA LEU A 62 16.56 17.53 -6.22
C LEU A 62 15.71 18.36 -5.24
N GLN A 63 16.25 18.74 -4.09
CA GLN A 63 15.56 19.58 -3.12
C GLN A 63 15.24 20.97 -3.69
N MET A 64 16.20 21.59 -4.38
CA MET A 64 16.01 22.88 -5.06
C MET A 64 14.94 22.76 -6.15
N TRP A 65 15.05 21.75 -7.00
CA TRP A 65 14.09 21.48 -8.09
C TRP A 65 12.65 21.23 -7.58
N LEU A 66 12.50 20.62 -6.40
CA LEU A 66 11.22 20.42 -5.72
C LEU A 66 10.70 21.72 -5.08
N ARG A 67 11.58 22.57 -4.54
CA ARG A 67 11.20 23.88 -3.99
C ARG A 67 10.61 24.80 -5.05
N ASP A 68 11.17 24.81 -6.27
CA ASP A 68 10.62 25.56 -7.40
C ASP A 68 9.18 25.12 -7.74
N ARG A 69 8.86 23.84 -7.49
CA ARG A 69 7.52 23.24 -7.67
C ARG A 69 6.63 23.38 -6.44
N ARG A 70 6.98 24.27 -5.50
CA ARG A 70 6.26 24.52 -4.24
C ARG A 70 6.16 23.27 -3.34
N ILE A 71 7.10 22.35 -3.45
CA ILE A 71 7.24 21.19 -2.57
C ILE A 71 8.41 21.43 -1.62
N LYS A 72 8.09 21.79 -0.37
CA LYS A 72 9.09 21.91 0.70
C LYS A 72 9.30 20.54 1.34
N VAL A 73 10.47 19.94 1.09
CA VAL A 73 10.89 18.69 1.72
C VAL A 73 12.37 18.74 2.10
N GLU A 74 12.74 17.93 3.08
CA GLU A 74 14.09 17.77 3.59
C GLU A 74 14.86 16.72 2.76
N GLN A 75 16.20 16.83 2.65
CA GLN A 75 17.01 15.87 1.88
C GLN A 75 16.86 14.44 2.40
N SER A 76 16.70 14.27 3.72
CA SER A 76 16.41 12.99 4.36
C SER A 76 15.12 12.34 3.86
N THR A 77 14.10 13.15 3.55
CA THR A 77 12.84 12.68 2.99
C THR A 77 13.02 12.21 1.55
N ILE A 78 13.78 12.97 0.75
CA ILE A 78 14.13 12.60 -0.63
C ILE A 78 14.94 11.31 -0.65
N SER A 79 15.96 11.19 0.22
CA SER A 79 16.80 9.99 0.35
C SER A 79 15.98 8.75 0.72
N ARG A 80 15.12 8.86 1.75
CA ARG A 80 14.22 7.77 2.16
C ARG A 80 13.27 7.37 1.02
N TRP A 81 12.70 8.36 0.34
CA TRP A 81 11.79 8.12 -0.76
C TRP A 81 12.48 7.46 -1.96
N LEU A 82 13.71 7.90 -2.29
CA LEU A 82 14.53 7.29 -3.34
C LEU A 82 14.89 5.84 -3.00
N LYS A 83 15.31 5.53 -1.77
CA LYS A 83 15.61 4.15 -1.36
C LYS A 83 14.40 3.24 -1.61
N LYS A 84 13.20 3.69 -1.20
CA LYS A 84 11.96 2.94 -1.40
C LYS A 84 11.59 2.76 -2.88
N ASN A 85 11.80 3.77 -3.73
CA ASN A 85 11.29 3.78 -5.10
C ASN A 85 12.32 3.35 -6.16
N ALA A 86 13.61 3.49 -5.90
CA ALA A 86 14.69 3.06 -6.79
C ALA A 86 14.94 1.55 -6.72
N GLN A 87 14.58 0.90 -5.61
CA GLN A 87 14.63 -0.57 -5.48
C GLN A 87 13.48 -1.29 -6.20
N ILE A 88 12.45 -0.55 -6.63
CA ILE A 88 11.24 -1.07 -7.30
C ILE A 88 11.28 -0.67 -8.79
N GLN A 89 12.47 -0.60 -9.39
CA GLN A 89 12.67 -0.32 -10.81
C GLN A 89 13.26 -1.54 -11.50
#